data_AF-A0ABD5SD73-F1
#
_entry.id   AF-A0ABD5SD73-F1
#
_cell.length_a   1.000
_cell.length_b   1.000
_cell.length_c   1.000
_cell.angle_alpha   90.00
_cell.angle_beta   90.00
_cell.angle_gamma   90.00
#
_symmetry.space_group_name_H-M   'P 1'
#
loop_
_entity.id
_entity.type
_entity.pdbx_description
1 polymer ?
#
loop_
_entity_poly.entity_id
_entity_poly.type
_entity_poly.pdbx_seq_one_letter_code
_entity_poly.pdbx_strand_id
1 'polypeptide(L)' 'GALVPEPGEDASGWLDRSSRVLADHEYGACLHGEGFGTRSFTRIRTGTEPAVAFADGPPCETPSESVSLPDGFGGSS' A
#
# COMPACT_ATOMS: atom_id res chain seq x y z
N GLY A 1 7.77 -5.24 -15.22
CA GLY A 1 8.53 -5.23 -13.95
C GLY A 1 7.57 -5.54 -12.82
N ALA A 2 8.03 -6.00 -11.65
CA ALA A 2 7.16 -6.56 -10.59
C ALA A 2 6.02 -5.62 -10.11
N LEU A 3 6.21 -4.29 -10.22
CA LEU A 3 5.21 -3.28 -9.87
C LEU A 3 4.50 -2.64 -11.07
N VAL A 4 4.81 -3.05 -12.30
CA VAL A 4 4.07 -2.59 -13.49
C VAL A 4 2.69 -3.25 -13.47
N PRO A 5 1.59 -2.52 -13.70
CA PRO A 5 0.28 -3.14 -13.83
C PRO A 5 0.22 -4.15 -14.98
N GLU A 6 -0.45 -5.26 -14.73
CA GLU A 6 -0.72 -6.23 -15.79
C GLU A 6 -1.83 -5.70 -16.71
N PRO A 7 -1.81 -6.04 -18.01
CA PRO A 7 -2.85 -5.61 -18.94
C PRO A 7 -4.26 -6.01 -18.46
N GLY A 8 -5.13 -5.02 -18.25
CA GLY A 8 -6.51 -5.23 -17.80
C GLY A 8 -6.69 -5.39 -16.29
N GLU A 9 -5.62 -5.28 -15.51
CA GLU A 9 -5.70 -5.30 -14.05
C GLU A 9 -6.30 -4.01 -13.49
N ASP A 10 -7.24 -4.15 -12.55
CA ASP A 10 -7.82 -3.00 -11.87
C ASP A 10 -6.90 -2.44 -10.77
N ALA A 11 -7.20 -1.22 -10.33
CA ALA A 11 -6.38 -0.52 -9.33
C ALA A 11 -6.30 -1.26 -7.98
N SER A 12 -7.37 -1.95 -7.55
CA SER A 12 -7.39 -2.73 -6.31
C SER A 12 -6.51 -3.97 -6.40
N GLY A 13 -6.65 -4.74 -7.47
CA GLY A 13 -5.84 -5.92 -7.74
C GLY A 13 -4.36 -5.55 -7.84
N TRP A 14 -4.06 -4.44 -8.53
CA TRP A 14 -2.70 -3.93 -8.59
C TRP A 14 -2.15 -3.55 -7.22
N LEU A 15 -2.94 -2.83 -6.43
CA LEU A 15 -2.52 -2.37 -5.10
C LEU A 15 -2.32 -3.55 -4.14
N ASP A 16 -3.15 -4.58 -4.19
CA ASP A 16 -3.01 -5.81 -3.39
C ASP A 16 -1.73 -6.57 -3.75
N ARG A 17 -1.48 -6.84 -5.03
CA ARG A 17 -0.27 -7.53 -5.48
C ARG A 17 0.98 -6.70 -5.18
N SER A 18 0.97 -5.41 -5.48
CA SER A 18 2.09 -4.51 -5.19
C SER A 18 2.41 -4.49 -3.70
N SER A 19 1.39 -4.53 -2.82
CA SER A 19 1.60 -4.61 -1.37
C SER A 19 2.33 -5.90 -0.98
N ARG A 20 2.00 -7.05 -1.62
CA ARG A 20 2.72 -8.32 -1.39
C ARG A 20 4.17 -8.25 -1.88
N VAL A 21 4.41 -7.67 -3.05
CA VAL A 21 5.77 -7.48 -3.60
C VAL A 21 6.61 -6.59 -2.68
N LEU A 22 6.04 -5.50 -2.17
CA LEU A 22 6.74 -4.57 -1.26
C LEU A 22 6.98 -5.17 0.13
N ALA A 23 6.15 -6.13 0.56
CA ALA A 23 6.35 -6.89 1.80
C ALA A 23 7.41 -8.01 1.65
N ASP A 24 7.78 -8.37 0.42
CA ASP A 24 8.80 -9.37 0.18
C ASP A 24 10.20 -8.77 0.37
N HIS A 25 11.02 -9.42 1.21
CA HIS A 25 12.40 -9.02 1.46
C HIS A 25 13.29 -9.14 0.22
N GLU A 26 12.96 -10.03 -0.73
CA GLU A 26 13.71 -10.17 -1.98
C GLU A 26 13.59 -8.90 -2.84
N TYR A 27 12.43 -8.24 -2.82
CA TYR A 27 12.24 -6.98 -3.52
C TYR A 27 13.05 -5.82 -2.88
N GLY A 28 13.42 -5.96 -1.60
CA GLY A 28 14.30 -5.04 -0.89
C GLY A 28 13.65 -3.73 -0.42
N ALA A 29 12.32 -3.62 -0.44
CA ALA A 29 11.59 -2.44 0.06
C ALA A 29 11.22 -2.54 1.54
N CYS A 30 10.97 -3.74 2.06
CA CYS A 30 10.76 -3.97 3.48
C CYS A 30 12.11 -4.12 4.17
N LEU A 31 12.54 -3.12 4.95
CA LEU A 31 13.86 -3.06 5.56
C LEU A 31 13.80 -3.39 7.05
N HIS A 32 14.69 -4.25 7.52
CA HIS A 32 14.81 -4.64 8.92
C HIS A 32 16.25 -4.39 9.40
N GLY A 33 16.40 -3.77 10.56
CA GLY A 33 17.72 -3.51 11.14
C GLY A 33 17.65 -2.90 12.53
N GLU A 34 18.71 -3.08 13.31
CA GLU A 34 18.78 -2.51 14.65
C GLU A 34 18.82 -0.97 14.58
N GLY A 35 17.78 -0.32 15.09
CA GLY A 35 17.65 1.13 15.07
C GLY A 35 17.23 1.75 13.73
N PHE A 36 16.96 0.95 12.69
CA PHE A 36 16.42 1.43 11.41
C PHE A 36 15.35 0.47 10.86
N GLY A 37 14.90 0.67 9.62
CA GLY A 37 13.94 -0.21 8.95
C GLY A 37 12.58 0.43 8.67
N THR A 38 11.72 -0.32 7.99
CA THR A 38 10.37 0.11 7.60
C THR A 38 9.51 0.25 8.84
N ARG A 39 9.12 1.49 9.15
CA ARG A 39 8.34 1.83 10.35
C ARG A 39 6.84 1.80 10.12
N SER A 40 6.42 1.99 8.88
CA SER A 40 5.01 1.99 8.52
C SER A 40 4.85 1.67 7.04
N PHE A 41 3.63 1.34 6.65
CA PHE A 41 3.25 1.13 5.27
C PHE A 41 1.89 1.77 5.02
N THR A 42 1.76 2.51 3.92
CA THR A 42 0.51 3.20 3.56
C THR A 42 0.11 2.83 2.15
N ARG A 43 -1.16 2.47 1.99
CA ARG A 43 -1.79 2.19 0.69
C ARG A 43 -2.76 3.31 0.39
N ILE A 44 -2.67 3.88 -0.81
CA ILE A 44 -3.54 4.95 -1.27
C ILE A 44 -4.09 4.56 -2.64
N ARG A 45 -5.42 4.49 -2.74
CA ARG A 45 -6.14 4.41 -4.02
C ARG A 45 -6.85 5.73 -4.24
N THR A 46 -6.65 6.30 -5.42
CA THR A 46 -7.31 7.53 -5.87
C THR A 46 -8.35 7.20 -6.95
N GLY A 47 -9.21 8.16 -7.29
CA GLY A 47 -10.22 8.02 -8.34
C GLY A 47 -11.62 8.19 -7.79
N THR A 48 -12.61 7.54 -8.42
CA THR A 48 -14.03 7.62 -8.05
C THR A 48 -14.34 7.02 -6.68
N GLU A 49 -13.54 6.05 -6.24
CA GLU A 49 -13.68 5.36 -4.95
C GLU A 49 -12.36 5.42 -4.17
N PRO A 50 -12.00 6.60 -3.63
CA PRO A 50 -10.75 6.76 -2.91
C PRO A 50 -10.73 5.90 -1.65
N ALA A 51 -9.57 5.32 -1.35
CA ALA A 51 -9.38 4.50 -0.16
C ALA A 51 -7.96 4.68 0.38
N VAL A 52 -7.83 4.68 1.70
CA VAL A 52 -6.54 4.70 2.40
C VAL A 52 -6.50 3.55 3.39
N ALA A 53 -5.37 2.86 3.45
CA ALA A 53 -5.09 1.88 4.50
C ALA A 53 -3.68 2.08 5.05
N PHE A 54 -3.51 1.82 6.35
CA PHE A 54 -2.29 2.09 7.09
C PHE A 54 -1.88 0.87 7.94
N ALA A 55 -0.59 0.55 7.93
CA ALA A 55 0.03 -0.40 8.85
C ALA A 55 1.03 0.35 9.73
N ASP A 56 0.88 0.23 11.06
CA ASP A 56 1.82 0.76 12.06
C ASP A 56 2.99 -0.20 12.28
N GLY A 57 3.65 -0.54 11.17
CA GLY A 57 4.74 -1.51 11.15
C GLY A 57 5.10 -1.95 9.73
N PRO A 58 6.10 -2.83 9.59
CA PRO A 58 6.51 -3.34 8.29
C PRO A 58 5.40 -4.20 7.68
N PRO A 59 5.13 -4.10 6.36
CA PRO A 59 4.02 -4.79 5.72
C PRO A 59 4.17 -6.33 5.68
N CYS A 60 5.34 -6.87 6.00
CA CYS A 60 5.56 -8.31 6.15
C CYS A 60 5.07 -8.87 7.50
N GLU A 61 4.88 -8.03 8.51
CA GLU A 61 4.43 -8.43 9.86
C GLU A 61 3.12 -7.77 10.27
N THR A 62 2.83 -6.59 9.72
CA THR A 62 1.69 -5.76 10.12
C THR A 62 0.71 -5.60 8.97
N PRO A 63 -0.55 -6.07 9.10
CA PRO A 63 -1.56 -5.86 8.08
C PRO A 63 -1.94 -4.36 8.00
N SER A 64 -2.22 -3.88 6.79
CA SER A 64 -2.76 -2.53 6.62
C SER A 64 -4.25 -2.50 6.94
N GLU A 65 -4.68 -1.62 7.82
CA GLU A 65 -6.08 -1.42 8.19
C GLU A 65 -6.66 -0.20 7.48
N SER A 66 -7.93 -0.28 7.10
CA SER A 66 -8.63 0.82 6.43
C SER A 66 -8.73 2.05 7.33
N VAL A 67 -8.47 3.22 6.76
CA VAL A 67 -8.62 4.52 7.42
C VAL A 67 -9.87 5.20 6.90
N SER A 68 -10.74 5.64 7.82
CA SER A 68 -11.93 6.42 7.47
C SER A 68 -11.55 7.73 6.81
N LEU A 69 -12.16 8.01 5.66
CA LEU A 69 -11.95 9.25 4.93
C LEU A 69 -13.05 10.26 5.25
N PRO A 70 -12.74 11.56 5.35
CA PRO A 70 -13.75 12.60 5.46
C PRO A 70 -14.69 12.62 4.25
N ASP A 71 -15.92 13.08 4.46
CA ASP A 71 -16.85 13.31 3.35
C ASP A 71 -16.28 14.28 2.33
N GLY A 72 -16.43 13.96 1.04
CA GLY A 72 -15.90 14.77 -0.07
C GLY A 72 -14.39 14.64 -0.29
N PHE A 73 -13.68 13.77 0.43
CA PHE A 73 -12.26 13.51 0.19
C PHE A 73 -12.03 13.04 -1.25
N GLY A 74 -11.12 13.72 -1.97
CA GLY A 74 -10.82 13.41 -3.38
C GLY A 74 -11.84 13.94 -4.39
N GLY A 75 -12.91 14.62 -3.94
CA GLY A 75 -13.80 15.36 -4.83
C GLY A 75 -13.05 16.51 -5.50
N SER A 76 -13.14 16.60 -6.83
CA SER A 76 -12.68 17.80 -7.55
C SER A 76 -13.58 18.97 -7.13
N SER A 77 -12.99 20.01 -6.54
CA SER A 77 -13.70 21.27 -6.25
C SER A 77 -14.21 21.93 -7.52
#